data_AF-A0A8H7I536-F1
#
_entry.id   AF-A0A8H7I536-F1
#
_cell.length_a   1.000
_cell.length_b   1.000
_cell.length_c   1.000
_cell.angle_alpha   90.00
_cell.angle_beta   90.00
_cell.angle_gamma   90.00
#
_symmetry.space_group_name_H-M   'P 1'
#
loop_
_entity.id
_entity.type
_entity.pdbx_description
1 polymer ?
#
loop_
_entity_poly.entity_id
_entity_poly.type
_entity_poly.pdbx_seq_one_letter_code
_entity_poly.pdbx_strand_id
1 'polypeptide(L)'
;MVDGVWFQASRFGLDLTHTPSWQPHYGSQAAAAVSVDYGEFTTVNITAGTNIIPIPTSLSSSKGNRVVRVNMEGWQNNRMHLERIELNPGAVVKPYKPSPLRFQFIGDSLTAGQHMPRGVNDAWSFLTAQEFKAEHNINAQPGACLVDQLCWGNYHGISYQYFRTEDTGYYYSTDHNYTTPWDFGRD
;
A
#
# COMPACT_ATOMS: atom_id res chain seq x y z
N MET A 1 -16.16 8.61 -6.34
CA MET A 1 -14.72 8.31 -6.21
C MET A 1 -14.53 7.87 -4.77
N VAL A 2 -13.87 6.75 -4.54
CA VAL A 2 -13.49 6.35 -3.18
C VAL A 2 -12.19 7.06 -2.86
N ASP A 3 -12.22 7.94 -1.86
CA ASP A 3 -11.05 8.69 -1.42
C ASP A 3 -10.21 7.82 -0.47
N GLY A 4 -9.11 7.29 -1.00
CA GLY A 4 -8.12 6.49 -0.26
C GLY A 4 -8.00 5.05 -0.75
N VAL A 5 -6.88 4.41 -0.41
CA VAL A 5 -6.64 2.98 -0.65
C VAL A 5 -6.74 2.22 0.66
N TRP A 6 -7.38 1.05 0.62
CA TRP A 6 -7.88 0.35 1.81
C TRP A 6 -7.27 -1.02 2.05
N PHE A 7 -6.78 -1.70 1.01
CA PHE A 7 -6.19 -3.04 1.15
C PHE A 7 -4.75 -2.99 1.67
N GLN A 8 -4.31 -4.04 2.38
CA GLN A 8 -2.91 -4.16 2.83
C GLN A 8 -1.97 -4.17 1.63
N ALA A 9 -0.75 -3.66 1.82
CA ALA A 9 0.28 -3.56 0.78
C ALA A 9 -0.12 -2.78 -0.48
N SER A 10 -1.25 -2.06 -0.44
CA SER A 10 -1.56 -1.05 -1.45
C SER A 10 -0.38 -0.11 -1.60
N ARG A 11 0.06 0.08 -2.84
CA ARG A 11 1.33 0.72 -3.14
C ARG A 11 1.24 1.68 -4.30
N PHE A 12 2.13 2.66 -4.28
CA PHE A 12 2.46 3.44 -5.46
C PHE A 12 3.98 3.55 -5.60
N GLY A 13 4.43 3.57 -6.85
CA GLY A 13 5.83 3.72 -7.22
C GLY A 13 6.02 4.98 -8.06
N LEU A 14 7.07 5.75 -7.77
CA LEU A 14 7.44 6.94 -8.51
C LEU A 14 8.88 6.81 -8.99
N ASP A 15 9.13 7.14 -10.26
CA ASP A 15 10.48 7.43 -10.73
C ASP A 15 10.72 8.94 -10.59
N LEU A 16 11.68 9.33 -9.77
CA LEU A 16 12.03 10.71 -9.47
C LEU A 16 13.47 11.00 -9.90
N THR A 17 13.73 12.22 -10.37
CA THR A 17 15.09 12.68 -10.64
C THR A 17 15.52 13.75 -9.65
N HIS A 18 16.82 13.83 -9.35
CA HIS A 18 17.42 14.93 -8.56
C HIS A 18 16.76 15.18 -7.19
N THR A 19 16.37 14.13 -6.47
CA THR A 19 15.54 14.26 -5.25
C THR A 19 16.28 13.76 -4.01
N PRO A 20 16.81 14.64 -3.16
CA PRO A 20 17.40 14.25 -1.87
C PRO A 20 16.35 13.88 -0.80
N SER A 21 15.11 14.33 -0.98
CA SER A 21 13.96 14.05 -0.11
C SER A 21 12.65 14.25 -0.89
N TRP A 22 11.54 13.76 -0.37
CA TRP A 22 10.22 14.02 -0.94
C TRP A 22 9.17 14.08 0.17
N GLN A 23 8.09 14.83 -0.09
CA GLN A 23 7.10 15.17 0.93
C GLN A 23 5.68 14.81 0.49
N PRO A 24 5.22 13.59 0.76
CA PRO A 24 3.82 13.24 0.60
C PRO A 24 2.94 13.90 1.68
N HIS A 25 1.75 14.31 1.26
CA HIS A 25 0.69 14.81 2.13
C HIS A 25 -0.39 13.74 2.25
N TYR A 26 -0.74 13.35 3.48
CA TYR A 26 -1.76 12.33 3.72
C TYR A 26 -2.96 12.86 4.49
N GLY A 27 -4.16 12.41 4.12
CA GLY A 27 -5.41 12.73 4.83
C GLY A 27 -5.67 11.85 6.07
N SER A 28 -4.92 10.76 6.26
CA SER A 28 -5.10 9.80 7.36
C SER A 28 -3.76 9.25 7.88
N GLN A 29 -3.73 8.86 9.15
CA GLN A 29 -2.58 8.17 9.75
C GLN A 29 -2.62 6.68 9.38
N ALA A 30 -1.46 6.15 9.02
CA ALA A 30 -1.33 4.78 8.56
C ALA A 30 0.09 4.26 8.80
N ALA A 31 0.23 3.00 9.22
CA ALA A 31 1.52 2.33 9.23
C ALA A 31 1.92 2.03 7.79
N ALA A 32 3.07 2.54 7.36
CA ALA A 32 3.55 2.42 6.00
C ALA A 32 5.03 2.06 5.97
N ALA A 33 5.50 1.63 4.81
CA ALA A 33 6.92 1.44 4.57
C ALA A 33 7.35 2.05 3.25
N VAL A 34 8.64 2.37 3.19
CA VAL A 34 9.28 2.98 2.03
C VAL A 34 10.43 2.10 1.57
N SER A 35 10.51 1.91 0.26
CA SER A 35 11.67 1.35 -0.41
C SER A 35 12.19 2.34 -1.43
N VAL A 36 13.52 2.53 -1.46
CA VAL A 36 14.22 3.34 -2.45
C VAL A 36 15.08 2.42 -3.31
N ASP A 37 15.00 2.60 -4.62
CA ASP A 37 15.77 1.86 -5.64
C ASP A 37 15.69 0.33 -5.49
N TYR A 38 14.49 -0.15 -5.18
CA TYR A 38 14.21 -1.57 -4.93
C TYR A 38 14.99 -2.17 -3.74
N GLY A 39 15.56 -1.35 -2.86
CA GLY A 39 16.13 -1.79 -1.59
C GLY A 39 15.07 -2.29 -0.61
N GLU A 40 15.51 -2.72 0.57
CA GLU A 40 14.61 -3.18 1.62
C GLU A 40 13.59 -2.11 2.03
N PHE A 41 12.39 -2.57 2.38
CA PHE A 41 11.35 -1.70 2.92
C PHE A 41 11.67 -1.34 4.37
N THR A 42 11.69 -0.03 4.64
CA THR A 42 11.84 0.53 5.99
C THR A 42 10.52 1.10 6.46
N THR A 43 10.08 0.71 7.65
CA THR A 43 8.88 1.24 8.28
C THR A 43 9.00 2.75 8.51
N VAL A 44 7.96 3.48 8.13
CA VAL A 44 7.80 4.91 8.37
C VAL A 44 6.45 5.19 9.03
N ASN A 45 6.46 6.02 10.06
CA ASN A 45 5.23 6.47 10.68
C ASN A 45 4.70 7.67 9.90
N ILE A 46 3.60 7.47 9.18
CA ILE A 46 2.97 8.51 8.38
C ILE A 46 1.81 9.11 9.19
N THR A 47 1.85 10.42 9.42
CA THR A 47 0.78 11.18 10.06
C THR A 47 -0.02 11.98 9.03
N ALA A 48 -1.18 12.51 9.42
CA ALA A 48 -1.88 13.46 8.57
C ALA A 48 -1.02 14.72 8.29
N GLY A 49 -1.15 15.28 7.09
CA GLY A 49 -0.36 16.43 6.62
C GLY A 49 0.99 16.05 5.98
N THR A 50 1.94 16.98 6.00
CA THR A 50 3.26 16.82 5.35
C THR A 50 4.14 15.82 6.09
N ASN A 51 4.60 14.79 5.39
CA ASN A 51 5.58 13.84 5.92
C ASN A 51 6.88 13.98 5.14
N ILE A 52 8.02 14.05 5.83
CA ILE A 52 9.33 14.06 5.17
C ILE A 52 9.87 12.64 5.13
N ILE A 53 10.03 12.08 3.93
CA ILE A 53 10.65 10.78 3.76
C ILE A 53 12.09 11.01 3.25
N PRO A 54 13.12 10.78 4.11
CA PRO A 54 14.50 10.99 3.72
C PRO A 54 14.97 9.88 2.76
N ILE A 55 15.70 10.26 1.72
CA ILE A 55 16.45 9.30 0.90
C ILE A 55 17.73 8.94 1.66
N PRO A 56 18.11 7.66 1.76
CA PRO A 56 19.34 7.25 2.44
C PRO A 56 20.55 8.07 1.96
N THR A 57 21.39 8.53 2.89
CA THR A 57 22.55 9.40 2.59
C THR A 57 23.58 8.73 1.69
N SER A 58 23.68 7.39 1.71
CA SER A 58 24.47 6.61 0.76
C SER A 58 23.99 6.77 -0.70
N LEU A 59 22.73 7.16 -0.89
CA LEU A 59 22.09 7.39 -2.18
C LEU A 59 21.91 8.88 -2.49
N SER A 60 22.09 9.79 -1.53
CA SER A 60 21.83 11.22 -1.74
C SER A 60 22.86 11.92 -2.65
N SER A 61 24.05 11.34 -2.80
CA SER A 61 25.16 11.90 -3.60
C SER A 61 25.11 11.53 -5.09
N SER A 62 24.29 10.53 -5.47
CA SER A 62 24.21 10.07 -6.86
C SER A 62 23.11 10.85 -7.60
N LYS A 63 23.52 11.68 -8.57
CA LYS A 63 22.62 12.29 -9.55
C LYS A 63 22.07 11.21 -10.49
N GLY A 64 20.94 10.62 -10.13
CA GLY A 64 20.30 9.56 -10.91
C GLY A 64 18.78 9.58 -10.77
N ASN A 65 18.11 8.85 -11.65
CA ASN A 65 16.71 8.46 -11.44
C ASN A 65 16.62 7.60 -10.17
N ARG A 66 15.53 7.75 -9.44
CA ARG A 66 15.23 7.05 -8.19
C ARG A 66 13.86 6.45 -8.26
N VAL A 67 13.73 5.18 -7.91
CA VAL A 67 12.41 4.58 -7.73
C VAL A 67 12.07 4.61 -6.25
N VAL A 68 11.05 5.38 -5.89
CA VAL A 68 10.51 5.38 -4.53
C VAL A 68 9.19 4.63 -4.53
N ARG A 69 9.10 3.61 -3.69
CA ARG A 69 7.91 2.78 -3.49
C ARG A 69 7.41 2.99 -2.08
N VAL A 70 6.13 3.30 -1.93
CA VAL A 70 5.45 3.38 -0.64
C VAL A 70 4.37 2.33 -0.63
N ASN A 71 4.24 1.62 0.49
CA ASN A 71 3.13 0.72 0.69
C ASN A 71 2.59 0.80 2.11
N MET A 72 1.35 0.33 2.27
CA MET A 72 0.73 0.12 3.55
C MET A 72 1.28 -1.12 4.24
N GLU A 73 1.80 -0.95 5.45
CA GLU A 73 2.40 -2.01 6.27
C GLU A 73 1.38 -2.67 7.20
N GLY A 74 0.39 -1.90 7.66
CA GLY A 74 -0.63 -2.38 8.59
C GLY A 74 -1.41 -3.60 8.06
N TRP A 75 -1.79 -4.48 8.99
CA TRP A 75 -2.75 -5.56 8.74
C TRP A 75 -4.19 -5.17 9.12
N GLN A 76 -4.34 -4.06 9.83
CA GLN A 76 -5.55 -3.32 10.19
C GLN A 76 -5.22 -1.83 10.18
N ASN A 77 -6.19 -0.94 9.98
CA ASN A 77 -5.85 0.49 10.00
C ASN A 77 -5.48 1.06 8.64
N ASN A 78 -5.78 0.37 7.54
CA ASN A 78 -4.93 0.46 6.35
C ASN A 78 -5.32 1.56 5.37
N ARG A 79 -6.21 2.46 5.78
CA ARG A 79 -6.60 3.57 4.93
C ARG A 79 -5.46 4.58 4.81
N MET A 80 -4.94 4.71 3.59
CA MET A 80 -4.05 5.78 3.21
C MET A 80 -4.69 6.62 2.12
N HIS A 81 -4.77 7.92 2.36
CA HIS A 81 -5.20 8.89 1.37
C HIS A 81 -4.04 9.83 1.04
N LEU A 82 -3.35 9.59 -0.09
CA LEU A 82 -2.30 10.47 -0.59
C LEU A 82 -2.93 11.63 -1.35
N GLU A 83 -2.75 12.85 -0.86
CA GLU A 83 -3.35 14.06 -1.44
C GLU A 83 -2.47 14.68 -2.51
N ARG A 84 -1.17 14.80 -2.21
CA ARG A 84 -0.16 15.39 -3.11
C ARG A 84 1.25 14.99 -2.73
N ILE A 85 2.17 15.21 -3.65
CA ILE A 85 3.61 15.03 -3.45
C ILE A 85 4.31 16.35 -3.74
N GLU A 86 5.08 16.84 -2.77
CA GLU A 86 5.98 17.97 -2.97
C GLU A 86 7.41 17.44 -3.22
N LEU A 87 8.06 18.02 -4.24
CA LEU A 87 9.39 17.62 -4.69
C LEU A 87 10.37 18.78 -4.52
N ASN A 88 11.65 18.43 -4.38
CA ASN A 88 12.73 19.43 -4.36
C ASN A 88 12.82 20.18 -5.70
N PRO A 89 13.26 21.46 -5.70
CA PRO A 89 13.47 22.21 -6.93
C PRO A 89 14.36 21.46 -7.94
N GLY A 90 13.91 21.36 -9.18
CA GLY A 90 14.61 20.65 -10.26
C GLY A 90 14.37 19.14 -10.30
N ALA A 91 13.61 18.59 -9.35
CA ALA A 91 13.14 17.22 -9.43
C ALA A 91 11.94 17.10 -10.39
N VAL A 92 11.92 15.99 -11.12
CA VAL A 92 10.87 15.68 -12.11
C VAL A 92 10.38 14.25 -11.88
N VAL A 93 9.06 14.06 -11.89
CA VAL A 93 8.41 12.75 -11.90
C VAL A 93 8.46 12.18 -13.30
N LYS A 94 8.91 10.93 -13.43
CA LYS A 94 8.90 10.16 -14.66
C LYS A 94 7.85 9.05 -14.60
N PRO A 95 7.31 8.61 -15.76
CA PRO A 95 6.43 7.45 -15.79
C PRO A 95 7.12 6.22 -15.20
N TYR A 96 6.46 5.58 -14.23
CA TYR A 96 6.91 4.31 -13.67
C TYR A 96 6.66 3.18 -14.68
N LYS A 97 7.66 2.31 -14.89
CA LYS A 97 7.52 1.11 -15.71
C LYS A 97 7.28 -0.10 -14.78
N PRO A 98 6.04 -0.64 -14.72
CA PRO A 98 5.74 -1.78 -13.86
C PRO A 98 6.43 -3.07 -14.33
N SER A 99 6.60 -4.00 -13.39
CA SER A 99 7.04 -5.36 -13.71
C SER A 99 6.01 -6.08 -14.60
N PRO A 100 6.44 -6.85 -15.61
CA PRO A 100 5.52 -7.66 -16.41
C PRO A 100 4.93 -8.85 -15.65
N LEU A 101 5.58 -9.29 -14.56
CA LEU A 101 5.06 -10.33 -13.68
C LEU A 101 4.19 -9.69 -12.60
N ARG A 102 2.97 -10.21 -12.42
CA ARG A 102 2.04 -9.74 -11.39
C ARG A 102 1.45 -10.92 -10.62
N PHE A 103 1.34 -10.77 -9.30
CA PHE A 103 0.63 -11.69 -8.42
C PHE A 103 -0.63 -11.04 -7.84
N GLN A 104 -1.67 -11.84 -7.69
CA GLN A 104 -2.85 -11.48 -6.91
C GLN A 104 -2.94 -12.45 -5.74
N PHE A 105 -2.81 -11.94 -4.53
CA PHE A 105 -3.00 -12.72 -3.31
C PHE A 105 -4.39 -12.40 -2.75
N ILE A 106 -5.14 -13.45 -2.42
CA ILE A 106 -6.48 -13.36 -1.86
C ILE A 106 -6.50 -14.26 -0.64
N GLY A 107 -6.88 -13.73 0.53
CA GLY A 107 -6.83 -14.55 1.74
C GLY A 107 -7.33 -13.87 3.00
N ASP A 108 -6.86 -14.38 4.13
CA ASP A 108 -7.28 -13.98 5.47
C ASP A 108 -6.12 -13.37 6.27
N SER A 109 -6.14 -13.56 7.59
CA SER A 109 -5.11 -13.08 8.53
C SER A 109 -3.68 -13.50 8.17
N LEU A 110 -3.50 -14.72 7.64
CA LEU A 110 -2.17 -15.23 7.28
C LEU A 110 -1.60 -14.49 6.07
N THR A 111 -2.47 -14.15 5.12
CA THR A 111 -2.09 -13.41 3.90
C THR A 111 -1.90 -11.92 4.19
N ALA A 112 -2.66 -11.38 5.15
CA ALA A 112 -2.58 -10.00 5.61
C ALA A 112 -1.39 -9.71 6.55
N GLY A 113 -0.68 -10.74 7.03
CA GLY A 113 0.43 -10.57 7.96
C GLY A 113 -0.02 -10.20 9.38
N GLN A 114 -1.19 -10.67 9.81
CA GLN A 114 -1.68 -10.41 11.17
C GLN A 114 -0.66 -10.86 12.21
N HIS A 115 -0.37 -9.97 13.16
CA HIS A 115 0.61 -10.16 14.24
C HIS A 115 2.08 -10.27 13.82
N MET A 116 2.40 -10.10 12.53
CA MET A 116 3.79 -9.96 12.13
C MET A 116 4.35 -8.60 12.59
N PRO A 117 5.64 -8.50 12.95
CA PRO A 117 6.24 -7.25 13.45
C PRO A 117 6.08 -6.08 12.50
N ARG A 118 6.27 -6.31 11.19
CA ARG A 118 6.03 -5.32 10.12
C ARG A 118 4.78 -5.62 9.29
N GLY A 119 3.76 -6.20 9.93
CA GLY A 119 2.49 -6.54 9.29
C GLY A 119 2.64 -7.27 7.95
N VAL A 120 2.03 -6.74 6.89
CA VAL A 120 2.04 -7.38 5.56
C VAL A 120 3.44 -7.47 4.95
N ASN A 121 4.39 -6.61 5.32
CA ASN A 121 5.75 -6.61 4.76
C ASN A 121 6.54 -7.87 5.14
N ASP A 122 6.19 -8.48 6.26
CA ASP A 122 6.76 -9.74 6.74
C ASP A 122 5.89 -10.95 6.33
N ALA A 123 4.74 -10.72 5.69
CA ALA A 123 3.87 -11.79 5.24
C ALA A 123 4.45 -12.49 4.01
N TRP A 124 4.19 -13.80 3.91
CA TRP A 124 4.66 -14.64 2.80
C TRP A 124 4.21 -14.11 1.42
N SER A 125 3.03 -13.51 1.35
CA SER A 125 2.45 -12.91 0.15
C SER A 125 3.32 -11.77 -0.39
N PHE A 126 3.70 -10.84 0.49
CA PHE A 126 4.56 -9.72 0.14
C PHE A 126 5.98 -10.18 -0.18
N LEU A 127 6.57 -11.04 0.67
CA LEU A 127 7.93 -11.54 0.49
C LEU A 127 8.08 -12.32 -0.82
N THR A 128 7.10 -13.16 -1.17
CA THR A 128 7.07 -13.85 -2.46
C THR A 128 7.11 -12.85 -3.62
N ALA A 129 6.28 -11.81 -3.59
CA ALA A 129 6.29 -10.82 -4.66
C ALA A 129 7.60 -10.02 -4.74
N GLN A 130 8.25 -9.73 -3.62
CA GLN A 130 9.57 -9.09 -3.63
C GLN A 130 10.63 -10.01 -4.24
N GLU A 131 10.65 -11.28 -3.86
CA GLU A 131 11.61 -12.28 -4.38
C GLU A 131 11.55 -12.39 -5.90
N PHE A 132 10.34 -12.47 -6.45
CA PHE A 132 10.11 -12.55 -7.90
C PHE A 132 10.14 -11.20 -8.62
N LYS A 133 10.37 -10.09 -7.90
CA LYS A 133 10.31 -8.71 -8.44
C LYS A 133 9.01 -8.46 -9.21
N ALA A 134 7.90 -8.92 -8.65
CA ALA A 134 6.58 -8.85 -9.24
C ALA A 134 5.80 -7.61 -8.78
N GLU A 135 4.90 -7.12 -9.64
CA GLU A 135 3.75 -6.35 -9.18
C GLU A 135 2.86 -7.24 -8.30
N HIS A 136 2.19 -6.66 -7.30
CA HIS A 136 1.27 -7.43 -6.48
C HIS A 136 0.08 -6.61 -6.00
N ASN A 137 -1.04 -7.30 -5.86
CA ASN A 137 -2.20 -6.86 -5.10
C ASN A 137 -2.45 -7.89 -3.99
N ILE A 138 -2.71 -7.42 -2.77
CA ILE A 138 -2.98 -8.29 -1.60
C ILE A 138 -4.37 -7.92 -1.07
N ASN A 139 -5.37 -8.72 -1.45
CA ASN A 139 -6.75 -8.58 -1.02
C ASN A 139 -7.01 -9.58 0.10
N ALA A 140 -6.61 -9.22 1.31
CA ALA A 140 -6.70 -10.10 2.46
C ALA A 140 -7.37 -9.41 3.65
N GLN A 141 -8.09 -10.16 4.46
CA GLN A 141 -8.72 -9.57 5.64
C GLN A 141 -8.65 -10.53 6.84
N PRO A 142 -8.01 -10.12 7.94
CA PRO A 142 -7.98 -10.90 9.17
C PRO A 142 -9.38 -11.30 9.65
N GLY A 143 -9.58 -12.61 9.87
CA GLY A 143 -10.84 -13.16 10.36
C GLY A 143 -11.97 -13.23 9.31
N ALA A 144 -11.72 -12.89 8.04
CA ALA A 144 -12.73 -13.02 7.01
C ALA A 144 -12.98 -14.50 6.64
N CYS A 145 -14.23 -14.81 6.30
CA CYS A 145 -14.60 -16.10 5.72
C CYS A 145 -14.52 -16.06 4.19
N LEU A 146 -14.40 -17.23 3.57
CA LEU A 146 -14.47 -17.34 2.11
C LEU A 146 -15.84 -16.89 1.59
N VAL A 147 -16.91 -17.45 2.15
CA VAL A 147 -18.30 -17.14 1.76
C VAL A 147 -18.75 -15.83 2.40
N ASP A 148 -19.65 -15.12 1.72
CA ASP A 148 -20.21 -13.86 2.19
C ASP A 148 -21.13 -14.07 3.40
N GLN A 149 -20.57 -13.91 4.59
CA GLN A 149 -21.27 -13.98 5.88
C GLN A 149 -20.48 -13.22 6.94
N LEU A 150 -21.15 -12.89 8.05
CA LEU A 150 -20.49 -12.30 9.21
C LEU A 150 -19.48 -13.28 9.83
N CYS A 151 -18.20 -12.92 9.81
CA CYS A 151 -17.13 -13.71 10.42
C CYS A 151 -16.15 -12.84 11.20
N TRP A 152 -16.01 -13.11 12.50
CA TRP A 152 -15.06 -12.42 13.40
C TRP A 152 -15.13 -10.89 13.30
N GLY A 153 -16.34 -10.34 13.13
CA GLY A 153 -16.60 -8.90 13.01
C GLY A 153 -16.53 -8.34 11.57
N ASN A 154 -16.12 -9.13 10.59
CA ASN A 154 -16.19 -8.77 9.17
C ASN A 154 -17.59 -9.04 8.63
N TYR A 155 -18.29 -7.99 8.17
CA TYR A 155 -19.67 -8.10 7.68
C TYR A 155 -19.79 -8.87 6.36
N HIS A 156 -18.71 -8.85 5.57
CA HIS A 156 -18.65 -9.52 4.30
C HIS A 156 -17.48 -10.50 4.24
N GLY A 157 -17.70 -11.58 3.49
CA GLY A 157 -16.66 -12.55 3.16
C GLY A 157 -15.78 -12.10 2.00
N ILE A 158 -14.68 -12.81 1.79
CA ILE A 158 -13.74 -12.56 0.69
C ILE A 158 -14.42 -12.66 -0.68
N SER A 159 -15.41 -13.56 -0.84
CA SER A 159 -16.20 -13.67 -2.07
C SER A 159 -16.96 -12.41 -2.45
N TYR A 160 -17.25 -11.53 -1.49
CA TYR A 160 -17.85 -10.22 -1.73
C TYR A 160 -16.76 -9.15 -1.87
N GLN A 161 -15.79 -9.13 -0.95
CA GLN A 161 -14.72 -8.13 -0.90
C GLN A 161 -13.88 -8.08 -2.18
N TYR A 162 -13.67 -9.21 -2.83
CA TYR A 162 -12.91 -9.29 -4.08
C TYR A 162 -13.48 -8.38 -5.18
N PHE A 163 -14.80 -8.12 -5.16
CA PHE A 163 -15.48 -7.27 -6.13
C PHE A 163 -15.67 -5.83 -5.65
N ARG A 164 -14.98 -5.42 -4.57
CA ARG A 164 -15.09 -4.10 -3.95
C ARG A 164 -13.72 -3.44 -3.80
N THR A 165 -13.71 -2.11 -3.71
CA THR A 165 -12.49 -1.31 -3.54
C THR A 165 -12.05 -1.15 -2.08
N GLU A 166 -12.86 -1.60 -1.12
CA GLU A 166 -12.68 -1.40 0.31
C GLU A 166 -12.55 -2.74 1.02
N ASP A 167 -11.66 -2.83 2.04
CA ASP A 167 -11.64 -3.96 2.98
C ASP A 167 -12.90 -3.94 3.86
N THR A 168 -13.14 -4.95 4.72
CA THR A 168 -14.31 -4.96 5.64
C THR A 168 -14.00 -4.53 7.07
N GLY A 169 -12.85 -3.90 7.29
CA GLY A 169 -12.63 -3.19 8.55
C GLY A 169 -13.62 -2.04 8.71
N TYR A 170 -13.89 -1.61 9.93
CA TYR A 170 -14.50 -0.31 10.23
C TYR A 170 -15.87 -0.02 9.58
N TYR A 171 -16.78 -1.00 9.53
CA TYR A 171 -18.14 -0.81 8.99
C TYR A 171 -18.93 0.31 9.69
N TYR A 172 -18.50 0.71 10.88
CA TYR A 172 -19.06 1.79 11.68
C TYR A 172 -18.53 3.18 11.32
N SER A 173 -17.48 3.29 10.51
CA SER A 173 -16.96 4.60 10.11
C SER A 173 -17.76 5.15 8.94
N THR A 174 -17.93 6.47 8.89
CA THR A 174 -18.60 7.16 7.78
C THR A 174 -17.86 7.03 6.45
N ASP A 175 -16.61 6.61 6.50
CA ASP A 175 -15.71 6.59 5.35
C ASP A 175 -15.67 5.23 4.65
N HIS A 176 -16.29 4.21 5.25
CA HIS A 176 -16.50 2.90 4.66
C HIS A 176 -17.95 2.78 4.18
N ASN A 177 -18.14 2.51 2.89
CA ASN A 177 -19.47 2.25 2.32
C ASN A 177 -19.55 0.90 1.61
N TYR A 178 -18.45 0.14 1.42
CA TYR A 178 -18.40 -1.21 0.81
C TYR A 178 -19.20 -1.39 -0.51
N THR A 179 -19.62 -0.30 -1.13
CA THR A 179 -20.57 -0.29 -2.24
C THR A 179 -19.87 -0.01 -3.55
N THR A 180 -18.67 0.55 -3.51
CA THR A 180 -17.91 0.85 -4.71
C THR A 180 -17.38 -0.45 -5.33
N PRO A 181 -17.85 -0.82 -6.53
CA PRO A 181 -17.36 -2.00 -7.21
C PRO A 181 -15.91 -1.81 -7.66
N TRP A 182 -15.13 -2.89 -7.64
CA TRP A 182 -13.82 -2.92 -8.28
C TRP A 182 -13.97 -2.84 -9.81
N ASP A 183 -13.12 -2.04 -10.45
CA ASP A 183 -13.08 -1.90 -11.92
C ASP A 183 -11.97 -2.77 -12.51
N PHE A 184 -12.31 -4.02 -12.84
CA PHE A 184 -11.38 -4.98 -13.44
C PHE A 184 -10.86 -4.55 -14.83
N GLY A 185 -11.45 -3.54 -15.47
CA GLY A 185 -10.95 -2.99 -16.73
C GLY A 185 -9.62 -2.24 -16.59
N ARG A 186 -9.17 -1.98 -15.36
CA ARG A 186 -7.91 -1.28 -15.04
C ARG A 186 -6.77 -2.21 -14.65
N ASP A 187 -7.02 -3.52 -14.57
CA ASP A 187 -6.03 -4.53 -14.18
C ASP A 187 -5.19 -5.02 -15.36
#